data_AF-A0A820IMZ2-F1
#
_entry.id   AF-A0A820IMZ2-F1
#
_cell.length_a   1.000
_cell.length_b   1.000
_cell.length_c   1.000
_cell.angle_alpha   90.00
_cell.angle_beta   90.00
_cell.angle_gamma   90.00
#
_symmetry.space_group_name_H-M   'P 1'
#
loop_
_entity.id
_entity.type
_entity.pdbx_description
1 polymer ?
#
loop_
_entity_poly.entity_id
_entity_poly.type
_entity_poly.pdbx_seq_one_letter_code
_entity_poly.pdbx_strand_id
1 'polypeptide(L)'
;PGMVAGMSRHMKSLRTMQRDHGWIHTLLSEAENERMHLLTFLELRNPGWIFRAFVLLGQGVFFNAFFVTYLISPTICHRFVGFLEEEAVITYTRCLQELDADDAMMKDVLLAVRADEATHRQVNHKLADAGSDAPNPFITREKEERDPPDEKEQDEIDTANKK
;
A
#
# COMPACT_ATOMS: atom_id res chain seq x y z
N PRO A 1 3.14 -4.15 -4.18
CA PRO A 1 2.53 -3.43 -5.32
C PRO A 1 2.35 -1.93 -5.06
N GLY A 2 1.75 -1.59 -3.90
CA GLY A 2 1.58 -0.22 -3.41
C GLY A 2 2.83 0.66 -3.50
N MET A 3 4.03 0.13 -3.21
CA MET A 3 5.29 0.89 -3.31
C MET A 3 5.56 1.39 -4.73
N VAL A 4 5.43 0.52 -5.72
CA VAL A 4 5.66 0.85 -7.14
C VAL A 4 4.60 1.83 -7.63
N ALA A 5 3.34 1.62 -7.24
CA ALA A 5 2.23 2.48 -7.61
C ALA A 5 2.37 3.87 -6.99
N GLY A 6 2.61 3.96 -5.68
CA GLY A 6 2.84 5.18 -4.93
C GLY A 6 4.06 5.97 -5.45
N MET A 7 5.19 5.30 -5.68
CA MET A 7 6.37 5.91 -6.31
C MET A 7 6.05 6.48 -7.69
N SER A 8 5.37 5.70 -8.54
CA SER A 8 5.05 6.12 -9.91
C SER A 8 4.10 7.33 -9.93
N ARG A 9 3.11 7.35 -9.03
CA ARG A 9 2.20 8.49 -8.85
C ARG A 9 2.90 9.71 -8.26
N HIS A 10 3.79 9.52 -7.30
CA HIS A 10 4.63 10.58 -6.74
C HIS A 10 5.47 11.26 -7.84
N MET A 11 6.18 10.48 -8.65
CA MET A 11 6.95 11.00 -9.77
C MET A 11 6.07 11.67 -10.84
N LYS A 12 4.83 11.16 -11.06
CA LYS A 12 3.84 11.83 -11.94
C LYS A 12 3.48 13.21 -11.38
N SER A 13 3.13 13.29 -10.10
CA SER A 13 2.76 14.55 -9.44
C SER A 13 3.85 15.60 -9.54
N LEU A 14 5.11 15.22 -9.30
CA LEU A 14 6.28 16.11 -9.44
C LEU A 14 6.47 16.60 -10.88
N ARG A 15 6.41 15.72 -11.88
CA ARG A 15 6.66 16.11 -13.28
C ARG A 15 5.51 16.89 -13.91
N THR A 16 4.29 16.73 -13.42
CA THR A 16 3.11 17.45 -13.94
C THR A 16 2.70 18.65 -13.08
N MET A 17 3.32 18.84 -11.91
CA MET A 17 2.98 19.88 -10.94
C MET A 17 1.49 19.86 -10.54
N GLN A 18 0.93 18.67 -10.37
CA GLN A 18 -0.49 18.45 -10.05
C GLN A 18 -0.66 17.69 -8.74
N ARG A 19 -1.75 17.98 -8.03
CA ARG A 19 -2.14 17.24 -6.83
C ARG A 19 -2.50 15.80 -7.16
N ASP A 20 -2.10 14.89 -6.28
CA ASP A 20 -2.39 13.47 -6.40
C ASP A 20 -3.73 13.07 -5.78
N HIS A 21 -4.30 13.92 -4.91
CA HIS A 21 -5.53 13.68 -4.16
C HIS A 21 -5.43 12.48 -3.19
N GLY A 22 -4.24 12.34 -2.59
CA GLY A 22 -3.96 11.47 -1.44
C GLY A 22 -3.88 9.96 -1.70
N TRP A 23 -3.75 9.54 -2.97
CA TRP A 23 -3.50 8.15 -3.33
C TRP A 23 -2.07 7.70 -3.01
N ILE A 24 -1.06 8.56 -3.13
CA ILE A 24 0.34 8.25 -2.80
C ILE A 24 0.44 7.77 -1.36
N HIS A 25 -0.15 8.50 -0.41
CA HIS A 25 -0.11 8.12 1.00
C HIS A 25 -0.78 6.76 1.20
N THR A 26 -1.99 6.56 0.70
CA THR A 26 -2.71 5.29 0.83
C THR A 26 -1.92 4.10 0.28
N LEU A 27 -1.31 4.24 -0.90
CA LEU A 27 -0.54 3.15 -1.54
C LEU A 27 0.79 2.87 -0.84
N LEU A 28 1.44 3.89 -0.27
CA LEU A 28 2.64 3.70 0.54
C LEU A 28 2.31 3.09 1.89
N SER A 29 1.19 3.47 2.52
CA SER A 29 0.69 2.84 3.74
C SER A 29 0.31 1.38 3.52
N GLU A 30 -0.33 1.04 2.39
CA GLU A 30 -0.56 -0.36 1.98
C GLU A 30 0.77 -1.12 1.92
N ALA A 31 1.77 -0.59 1.21
CA ALA A 31 3.07 -1.25 1.10
C ALA A 31 3.80 -1.40 2.44
N GLU A 32 3.62 -0.46 3.36
CA GLU A 32 4.11 -0.56 4.73
C GLU A 32 3.37 -1.64 5.52
N ASN A 33 2.04 -1.70 5.40
CA ASN A 33 1.20 -2.69 6.07
C ASN A 33 1.59 -4.12 5.66
N GLU A 34 1.74 -4.38 4.36
CA GLU A 34 2.23 -5.66 3.84
C GLU A 34 3.62 -6.05 4.37
N ARG A 35 4.52 -5.06 4.50
CA ARG A 35 5.84 -5.29 5.10
C ARG A 35 5.72 -5.64 6.59
N MET A 36 4.77 -5.04 7.30
CA MET A 36 4.52 -5.35 8.71
C MET A 36 3.98 -6.77 8.87
N HIS A 37 3.11 -7.26 7.98
CA HIS A 37 2.69 -8.66 7.99
C HIS A 37 3.88 -9.60 7.87
N LEU A 38 4.77 -9.36 6.90
CA LEU A 38 6.00 -10.14 6.75
C LEU A 38 6.82 -10.15 8.05
N LEU A 39 7.06 -8.99 8.66
CA LEU A 39 7.83 -8.90 9.90
C LEU A 39 7.16 -9.65 11.05
N THR A 40 5.85 -9.56 11.20
CA THR A 40 5.08 -10.32 12.20
C THR A 40 5.24 -11.83 12.00
N PHE A 41 5.18 -12.33 10.76
CA PHE A 41 5.35 -13.76 10.50
C PHE A 41 6.81 -14.24 10.64
N LEU A 42 7.79 -13.35 10.48
CA LEU A 42 9.21 -13.68 10.72
C LEU A 42 9.53 -13.91 12.19
N GLU A 43 8.81 -13.27 13.11
CA GLU A 43 8.91 -13.54 14.56
C GLU A 43 8.47 -14.98 14.91
N LEU A 44 7.60 -15.58 14.10
CA LEU A 44 7.14 -16.95 14.28
C LEU A 44 8.11 -17.97 13.69
N ARG A 45 8.74 -17.65 12.54
CA ARG A 45 9.62 -18.60 11.86
C ARG A 45 10.74 -17.90 11.09
N ASN A 46 11.97 -18.25 11.45
CA ASN A 46 13.16 -17.83 10.71
C ASN A 46 13.27 -18.58 9.36
N PRO A 47 13.29 -17.86 8.22
CA PRO A 47 13.41 -18.48 6.92
C PRO A 47 14.85 -18.92 6.63
N GLY A 48 14.98 -20.08 5.99
CA GLY A 48 16.27 -20.57 5.47
C GLY A 48 16.78 -19.75 4.29
N TRP A 49 18.04 -19.98 3.91
CA TRP A 49 18.72 -19.24 2.82
C TRP A 49 18.08 -19.50 1.44
N ILE A 50 17.53 -20.69 1.20
CA ILE A 50 16.83 -21.03 -0.04
C ILE A 50 15.57 -20.16 -0.20
N PHE A 51 14.77 -20.05 0.86
CA PHE A 51 13.58 -19.21 0.85
C PHE A 51 13.96 -17.74 0.60
N ARG A 52 15.00 -17.24 1.28
CA ARG A 52 15.52 -15.88 1.05
C ARG A 52 15.98 -15.65 -0.38
N ALA A 53 16.61 -16.64 -1.03
CA ALA A 53 16.99 -16.57 -2.43
C ALA A 53 15.77 -16.47 -3.36
N PHE A 54 14.70 -17.22 -3.08
CA PHE A 54 13.43 -17.09 -3.81
C PHE A 54 12.77 -15.73 -3.60
N VAL A 55 12.82 -15.16 -2.39
CA VAL A 55 12.33 -13.79 -2.14
C VAL A 55 13.12 -12.79 -2.97
N LEU A 56 14.46 -12.87 -2.98
CA LEU A 56 15.30 -11.96 -3.76
C LEU A 56 15.01 -12.06 -5.27
N LEU A 57 14.86 -13.28 -5.78
CA LEU A 57 14.48 -13.51 -7.18
C LEU A 57 13.09 -12.95 -7.48
N GLY A 58 12.13 -13.22 -6.61
CA GLY A 58 10.76 -12.71 -6.69
C GLY A 58 10.74 -11.19 -6.71
N GLN A 59 11.48 -10.54 -5.82
CA GLN A 59 11.63 -9.08 -5.81
C GLN A 59 12.24 -8.58 -7.13
N GLY A 60 13.34 -9.19 -7.59
CA GLY A 60 13.99 -8.79 -8.83
C GLY A 60 13.08 -8.90 -10.06
N VAL A 61 12.32 -9.97 -10.18
CA VAL A 61 11.44 -10.20 -11.34
C VAL A 61 10.14 -9.41 -11.19
N PHE A 62 9.41 -9.59 -10.09
CA PHE A 62 8.09 -9.02 -9.88
C PHE A 62 8.14 -7.49 -9.79
N PHE A 63 9.10 -6.90 -9.09
CA PHE A 63 9.20 -5.43 -8.98
C PHE A 63 9.34 -4.78 -10.36
N ASN A 64 10.28 -5.28 -11.18
CA ASN A 64 10.55 -4.73 -12.51
C ASN A 64 9.39 -4.97 -13.47
N ALA A 65 8.84 -6.19 -13.51
CA ALA A 65 7.70 -6.51 -14.35
C ALA A 65 6.45 -5.69 -13.99
N PHE A 66 6.16 -5.57 -12.69
CA PHE A 66 5.04 -4.76 -12.20
C PHE A 66 5.25 -3.27 -12.48
N PHE A 67 6.47 -2.75 -12.32
CA PHE A 67 6.80 -1.36 -12.66
C PHE A 67 6.56 -1.05 -14.13
N VAL A 68 7.09 -1.86 -15.05
CA VAL A 68 6.85 -1.67 -16.49
C VAL A 68 5.37 -1.76 -16.82
N THR A 69 4.66 -2.74 -16.25
CA THR A 69 3.21 -2.90 -16.46
C THR A 69 2.44 -1.70 -15.93
N TYR A 70 2.82 -1.15 -14.78
CA TYR A 70 2.17 0.00 -14.17
C TYR A 70 2.33 1.27 -15.01
N LEU A 71 3.47 1.44 -15.68
CA LEU A 71 3.67 2.53 -16.63
C LEU A 71 2.76 2.42 -17.86
N ILE A 72 2.40 1.20 -18.26
CA ILE A 72 1.52 0.93 -19.42
C ILE A 72 0.04 1.02 -19.02
N SER A 73 -0.35 0.37 -17.92
CA SER A 73 -1.75 0.32 -17.46
C SER A 73 -1.85 0.21 -15.94
N PRO A 74 -2.00 1.35 -15.24
CA PRO A 74 -2.28 1.36 -13.80
C PRO A 74 -3.58 0.62 -13.44
N THR A 75 -4.61 0.72 -14.28
CA THR A 75 -5.91 0.07 -14.06
C THR A 75 -5.80 -1.46 -14.00
N ILE A 76 -5.03 -2.07 -14.92
CA ILE A 76 -4.80 -3.53 -14.90
C ILE A 76 -4.02 -3.91 -13.64
N CYS A 77 -2.99 -3.16 -13.29
CA CYS A 77 -2.22 -3.40 -12.06
C CYS A 77 -3.10 -3.36 -10.81
N HIS A 78 -3.94 -2.34 -10.64
CA HIS A 78 -4.82 -2.25 -9.47
C HIS A 78 -5.91 -3.32 -9.48
N ARG A 79 -6.46 -3.69 -10.64
CA ARG A 79 -7.40 -4.81 -10.73
C ARG A 79 -6.74 -6.13 -10.34
N PHE A 80 -5.53 -6.37 -10.83
CA PHE A 80 -4.74 -7.56 -10.51
C PHE A 80 -4.44 -7.65 -9.01
N VAL A 81 -3.98 -6.55 -8.39
CA VAL A 81 -3.75 -6.50 -6.95
C VAL A 81 -5.04 -6.76 -6.18
N GLY A 82 -6.16 -6.13 -6.57
CA GLY A 82 -7.46 -6.38 -5.94
C GLY A 82 -7.84 -7.87 -5.90
N PHE A 83 -7.56 -8.61 -6.98
CA PHE A 83 -7.77 -10.07 -7.01
C PHE A 83 -6.77 -10.86 -6.13
N LEU A 84 -5.51 -10.40 -6.00
CA LEU A 84 -4.60 -11.00 -5.02
C LEU A 84 -5.12 -10.84 -3.60
N GLU A 85 -5.67 -9.66 -3.27
CA GLU A 85 -6.23 -9.41 -1.95
C GLU A 85 -7.54 -10.18 -1.71
N GLU A 86 -8.34 -10.45 -2.75
CA GLU A 86 -9.48 -11.38 -2.65
C GLU A 86 -9.02 -12.78 -2.22
N GLU A 87 -7.99 -13.30 -2.87
CA GLU A 87 -7.42 -14.61 -2.53
C GLU A 87 -6.74 -14.60 -1.15
N ALA A 88 -6.13 -13.48 -0.74
CA ALA A 88 -5.56 -13.33 0.61
C ALA A 88 -6.66 -13.39 1.68
N VAL A 89 -7.75 -12.65 1.51
CA VAL A 89 -8.92 -12.70 2.42
C VAL A 89 -9.48 -14.11 2.55
N ILE A 90 -9.61 -14.83 1.42
CA ILE A 90 -10.06 -16.23 1.40
C ILE A 90 -9.07 -17.11 2.16
N THR A 91 -7.77 -16.95 1.92
CA THR A 91 -6.71 -17.75 2.54
C THR A 91 -6.71 -17.59 4.05
N TYR A 92 -6.70 -16.36 4.57
CA TYR A 92 -6.76 -16.13 6.02
C TYR A 92 -8.08 -16.56 6.63
N THR A 93 -9.19 -16.51 5.88
CA THR A 93 -10.47 -17.07 6.34
C THR A 93 -10.39 -18.59 6.54
N ARG A 94 -9.72 -19.31 5.64
CA ARG A 94 -9.48 -20.75 5.79
C ARG A 94 -8.55 -21.05 6.97
N CYS A 95 -7.44 -20.32 7.12
CA CYS A 95 -6.56 -20.46 8.28
C CYS A 95 -7.32 -20.26 9.61
N LEU A 96 -8.23 -19.28 9.67
CA LEU A 96 -9.08 -19.03 10.84
C LEU A 96 -10.09 -20.16 11.13
N GLN A 97 -10.50 -20.92 10.11
CA GLN A 97 -11.40 -22.07 10.27
C GLN A 97 -10.66 -23.32 10.74
N GLU A 98 -9.36 -23.41 10.46
CA GLU A 98 -8.50 -24.54 10.84
C GLU A 98 -7.83 -24.34 12.22
N LEU A 99 -7.88 -23.13 12.78
CA LEU A 99 -7.33 -22.81 14.10
C LEU A 99 -8.18 -23.40 15.23
N ASP A 100 -7.52 -24.04 16.19
CA ASP A 100 -8.14 -24.58 17.39
C ASP A 100 -8.48 -23.48 18.40
N ALA A 101 -9.34 -23.78 19.37
CA ALA A 101 -9.80 -22.80 20.37
C ALA A 101 -8.67 -22.26 21.26
N ASP A 102 -7.58 -23.01 21.41
CA ASP A 102 -6.44 -22.65 22.25
C ASP A 102 -5.48 -21.64 21.58
N ASP A 103 -5.63 -21.38 20.28
CA ASP A 103 -4.78 -20.46 19.51
C ASP A 103 -5.28 -19.00 19.51
N ALA A 104 -5.92 -18.57 20.60
CA ALA A 104 -6.63 -17.27 20.68
C ALA A 104 -5.78 -16.08 20.22
N MET A 105 -4.49 -16.03 20.59
CA MET A 105 -3.60 -14.93 20.19
C MET A 105 -3.26 -14.96 18.68
N MET A 106 -3.03 -16.15 18.11
CA MET A 106 -2.79 -16.30 16.66
C MET A 106 -4.04 -15.95 15.86
N LYS A 107 -5.21 -16.33 16.37
CA LYS A 107 -6.50 -16.00 15.78
C LYS A 107 -6.70 -14.49 15.67
N ASP A 108 -6.37 -13.73 16.71
CA ASP A 108 -6.47 -12.27 16.69
C ASP A 108 -5.53 -11.64 15.66
N VAL A 109 -4.30 -12.15 15.55
CA VAL A 109 -3.35 -11.70 14.52
C VAL A 109 -3.89 -11.96 13.11
N LEU A 110 -4.37 -13.18 12.83
CA LEU A 110 -4.91 -13.51 11.50
C LEU A 110 -6.21 -12.75 11.19
N LEU A 111 -7.03 -12.44 12.20
CA LEU A 111 -8.21 -11.60 12.04
C LEU A 111 -7.82 -10.17 11.64
N ALA A 112 -6.80 -9.60 12.27
CA ALA A 112 -6.28 -8.27 11.94
C ALA A 112 -5.69 -8.23 10.53
N VAL A 113 -4.81 -9.17 10.20
CA VAL A 113 -4.22 -9.29 8.86
C VAL A 113 -5.31 -9.42 7.79
N ARG A 114 -6.29 -10.32 7.98
CA ARG A 114 -7.40 -10.46 7.04
C ARG A 114 -8.22 -9.17 6.85
N ALA A 115 -8.37 -8.37 7.90
CA ALA A 115 -9.09 -7.11 7.83
C ALA A 115 -8.32 -6.06 6.99
N ASP A 116 -7.00 -6.05 7.10
CA ASP A 116 -6.13 -5.25 6.24
C ASP A 116 -6.30 -5.66 4.77
N GLU A 117 -6.24 -6.96 4.45
CA GLU A 117 -6.41 -7.44 3.07
C GLU A 117 -7.79 -7.10 2.50
N ALA A 118 -8.83 -7.17 3.32
CA ALA A 118 -10.18 -6.79 2.90
C ALA A 118 -10.27 -5.30 2.54
N THR A 119 -9.48 -4.46 3.22
CA THR A 119 -9.34 -3.03 2.95
C THR A 119 -8.53 -2.81 1.67
N HIS A 120 -7.37 -3.45 1.53
CA HIS A 120 -6.52 -3.38 0.34
C HIS A 120 -7.28 -3.80 -0.93
N ARG A 121 -8.07 -4.87 -0.85
CA ARG A 121 -8.99 -5.31 -1.90
C ARG A 121 -9.92 -4.19 -2.36
N GLN A 122 -10.63 -3.58 -1.41
CA GLN A 122 -11.60 -2.53 -1.72
C GLN A 122 -10.93 -1.30 -2.34
N VAL A 123 -9.79 -0.89 -1.76
CA VAL A 123 -9.00 0.25 -2.24
C VAL A 123 -8.53 0.02 -3.67
N ASN A 124 -7.95 -1.14 -3.96
CA ASN A 124 -7.40 -1.44 -5.29
C ASN A 124 -8.49 -1.62 -6.35
N HIS A 125 -9.60 -2.31 -6.06
CA HIS A 125 -10.72 -2.35 -7.00
C HIS A 125 -11.32 -0.97 -7.27
N LYS A 126 -11.47 -0.15 -6.23
CA LYS A 126 -12.00 1.19 -6.39
C LYS A 126 -11.08 2.08 -7.22
N LEU A 127 -9.76 1.99 -7.00
CA LEU A 127 -8.77 2.75 -7.77
C LEU A 127 -8.73 2.30 -9.24
N ALA A 128 -8.92 1.00 -9.50
CA ALA A 128 -9.08 0.49 -10.86
C ALA A 128 -10.33 1.08 -11.56
N ASP A 129 -11.43 1.26 -10.82
CA ASP A 129 -12.70 1.78 -11.35
C ASP A 129 -12.74 3.32 -11.49
N ALA A 130 -12.14 4.06 -10.54
CA ALA A 130 -12.27 5.51 -10.42
C ALA A 130 -11.43 6.31 -11.43
N GLY A 131 -10.44 5.67 -12.06
CA GLY A 131 -9.47 6.34 -12.93
C GLY A 131 -8.39 7.09 -12.12
N SER A 132 -7.26 7.41 -12.77
CA SER A 132 -6.05 7.84 -12.04
C SER A 132 -6.16 9.17 -11.31
N ASP A 133 -7.07 10.05 -11.73
CA ASP A 133 -7.10 11.45 -11.29
C ASP A 133 -8.30 11.75 -10.37
N ALA A 134 -9.15 10.77 -10.09
CA ALA A 134 -10.26 10.92 -9.16
C ALA A 134 -9.75 11.12 -7.72
N PRO A 135 -10.42 11.93 -6.87
CA PRO A 135 -10.08 12.04 -5.47
C PRO A 135 -10.16 10.71 -4.73
N ASN A 136 -9.23 10.46 -3.81
CA ASN A 136 -9.24 9.25 -3.00
C ASN A 136 -10.42 9.30 -1.99
N PRO A 137 -11.42 8.40 -2.10
CA PRO A 137 -12.58 8.43 -1.22
C PRO A 137 -12.30 7.90 0.19
N PHE A 138 -11.11 7.32 0.43
CA PHE A 138 -10.75 6.66 1.68
C PHE A 138 -10.02 7.59 2.69
N ILE A 139 -9.84 8.85 2.34
CA ILE A 139 -9.30 9.89 3.22
C ILE A 139 -10.38 10.95 3.49
N THR A 140 -10.54 11.32 4.75
CA THR A 140 -11.38 12.46 5.15
C THR A 140 -10.72 13.78 4.75
N ARG A 141 -11.52 14.77 4.31
CA ARG A 141 -11.03 16.09 3.83
C ARG A 141 -10.15 16.84 4.84
N GLU A 142 -10.24 16.50 6.13
CA GLU A 142 -9.41 17.06 7.20
C GLU A 142 -7.89 16.84 6.99
N LYS A 143 -7.46 15.83 6.21
CA LYS A 143 -6.03 15.62 5.90
C LYS A 143 -5.54 16.34 4.64
N GLU A 144 -6.44 16.81 3.77
CA GLU A 144 -6.09 17.57 2.56
C GLU A 144 -6.02 19.08 2.82
N GLU A 145 -6.89 19.60 3.69
CA GLU A 145 -6.84 20.98 4.20
C GLU A 145 -5.83 21.07 5.35
N ARG A 146 -4.53 20.93 5.05
CA ARG A 146 -3.61 21.81 5.78
C ARG A 146 -3.81 23.18 5.16
N ASP A 147 -4.36 24.09 5.95
CA ASP A 147 -4.44 25.50 5.59
C ASP A 147 -3.08 25.96 5.04
N PRO A 148 -3.05 26.90 4.08
CA PRO A 148 -1.80 27.55 3.72
C PRO A 148 -1.06 27.97 5.00
N PRO A 149 0.28 27.89 5.02
CA PRO A 149 1.05 28.41 6.15
C PRO A 149 0.53 29.80 6.47
N ASP A 150 0.31 30.11 7.74
CA ASP A 150 -0.03 31.48 8.10
C ASP A 150 1.11 32.42 7.67
N GLU A 151 0.85 33.72 7.58
CA GLU A 151 1.88 34.69 7.11
C GLU A 151 3.20 34.55 7.88
N LYS A 152 3.18 34.11 9.14
CA LYS A 152 4.38 33.94 9.96
C LYS A 152 5.15 32.69 9.57
N GLU A 153 4.45 31.59 9.35
CA GLU A 153 5.03 30.33 8.89
C GLU A 153 5.59 30.48 7.46
N GLN A 154 4.90 31.24 6.60
CA GLN A 154 5.41 31.58 5.27
C GLN A 154 6.66 32.48 5.33
N ASP A 155 6.68 33.49 6.21
CA ASP A 155 7.84 34.36 6.42
C ASP A 155 9.05 33.59 6.98
N GLU A 156 8.82 32.61 7.87
CA GLU A 156 9.87 31.74 8.39
C GLU A 156 10.47 30.84 7.29
N ILE A 157 9.63 30.27 6.42
CA ILE A 157 10.06 29.47 5.26
C ILE A 157 10.88 30.33 4.30
N ASP A 158 10.40 31.54 3.98
CA ASP A 158 11.07 32.45 3.06
C ASP A 158 12.39 32.98 3.63
N THR A 159 12.47 33.15 4.94
CA THR A 159 13.71 33.54 5.64
C THR A 159 14.71 32.39 5.71
N ALA A 160 14.24 31.16 5.91
CA ALA A 160 15.07 29.95 5.90
C ALA A 160 15.69 29.68 4.52
N ASN A 161 14.94 29.93 3.44
CA ASN A 161 15.40 29.74 2.07
C ASN A 161 16.36 30.84 1.57
N LYS A 162 16.51 31.94 2.32
CA LYS A 162 17.44 33.04 2.01
C LYS A 162 18.80 32.93 2.72
N LYS A 163 19.01 31.91 3.55
CA LYS A 163 20.30 31.60 4.19
C LYS A 163 21.03 30.48 3.47
#